data_AF-A0A928VM82-F1
#
_entry.id   AF-A0A928VM82-F1
#
_cell.length_a   1.000
_cell.length_b   1.000
_cell.length_c   1.000
_cell.angle_alpha   90.00
_cell.angle_beta   90.00
_cell.angle_gamma   90.00
#
_symmetry.space_group_name_H-M   'P 1'
#
loop_
_entity.id
_entity.type
_entity.pdbx_description
1 polymer ?
#
loop_
_entity_poly.entity_id
_entity_poly.type
_entity_poly.pdbx_seq_one_letter_code
_entity_poly.pdbx_strand_id
1 'polypeptide(L)'
;MNTHPNMFDTAAPPVSGLQKALWSHRLLGFVLAFWLGGSALLDFVVMPTLYTAGMMDSTSFASAGESLFLTFNSLEMILGAIVVAAVLAHRHEPNIEAHRSLGGLGLPLLMLSIAMLFRYLLTPQMAAMGVQLDWMTKPVMPDGMMLMHMGYWVLETVKLAACAVLLNRCFRMPI
;
A
#
# COMPACT_ATOMS: atom_id res chain seq x y z
N MET A 1 39.05 21.95 45.44
CA MET A 1 38.79 20.79 44.55
C MET A 1 37.69 21.24 43.61
N ASN A 2 38.07 21.92 42.52
CA ASN A 2 37.12 22.56 41.60
C ASN A 2 36.75 21.54 40.52
N THR A 3 35.47 21.18 40.46
CA THR A 3 34.90 20.29 39.45
C THR A 3 34.82 21.03 38.11
N HIS A 4 35.57 20.53 37.12
CA HIS A 4 35.44 20.94 35.73
C HIS A 4 34.00 20.73 35.24
N PRO A 5 33.42 21.66 34.45
CA PRO A 5 32.17 21.41 33.76
C PRO A 5 32.40 20.36 32.65
N ASN A 6 31.57 19.31 32.65
CA ASN A 6 31.65 18.23 31.67
C ASN A 6 31.37 18.78 30.26
N MET A 7 32.38 18.72 29.40
CA MET A 7 32.37 19.18 27.99
C MET A 7 31.56 18.26 27.05
N PHE A 8 30.87 17.23 27.57
CA PHE A 8 30.23 16.17 26.79
C PHE A 8 28.69 16.13 26.86
N ASP A 9 28.04 17.16 27.39
CA ASP A 9 26.58 17.31 27.22
C ASP A 9 26.26 17.89 25.83
N THR A 10 26.63 17.17 24.77
CA THR A 10 26.09 17.40 23.43
C THR A 10 24.73 16.71 23.32
N ALA A 11 23.79 17.12 24.19
CA ALA A 11 22.40 16.74 24.04
C ALA A 11 21.91 17.35 22.71
N ALA A 12 21.62 16.48 21.74
CA ALA A 12 21.00 16.89 20.48
C ALA A 12 19.78 17.78 20.81
N PRO A 13 19.62 18.94 20.13
CA PRO A 13 18.55 19.86 20.47
C PRO A 13 17.21 19.13 20.43
N PRO A 14 16.34 19.31 21.44
CA PRO A 14 15.06 18.63 21.47
C PRO A 14 14.26 19.02 20.23
N VAL A 15 14.02 18.04 19.36
CA VAL A 15 13.19 18.21 18.17
C VAL A 15 11.81 18.68 18.65
N SER A 16 11.46 19.91 18.32
CA SER A 16 10.18 20.51 18.75
C SER A 16 9.02 19.64 18.24
N GLY A 17 7.90 19.61 18.97
CA GLY A 17 6.72 18.80 18.59
C GLY A 17 6.27 19.10 17.15
N LEU A 18 6.39 20.36 16.72
CA LEU A 18 6.12 20.80 15.35
C LEU A 18 7.03 20.10 14.32
N GLN A 19 8.34 20.00 14.58
CA GLN A 19 9.26 19.33 13.67
C GLN A 19 8.96 17.82 13.57
N LYS A 20 8.60 17.16 14.68
CA LYS A 20 8.19 15.73 14.66
C LYS A 20 6.91 15.52 13.83
N ALA A 21 5.90 16.36 14.01
CA ALA A 21 4.66 16.31 13.25
C ALA A 21 4.90 16.53 11.75
N LEU A 22 5.72 17.53 11.38
CA LEU A 22 6.08 17.80 9.98
C LEU A 22 6.83 16.63 9.32
N TRP A 23 7.76 16.00 10.04
CA TRP A 23 8.47 14.82 9.57
C TRP A 23 7.56 13.60 9.38
N SER A 24 6.68 13.35 10.35
CA SER A 24 5.68 12.29 10.29
C SER A 24 4.73 12.49 9.10
N HIS A 25 4.35 13.74 8.83
CA HIS A 25 3.46 14.06 7.72
C HIS A 25 4.12 13.88 6.35
N ARG A 26 5.38 14.31 6.20
CA ARG A 26 6.17 14.08 4.97
C ARG A 26 6.39 12.60 4.69
N LEU A 27 6.69 11.82 5.74
CA LEU A 27 6.85 10.38 5.62
C LEU A 27 5.54 9.71 5.17
N LEU A 28 4.40 10.11 5.72
CA LEU A 28 3.09 9.62 5.30
C LEU A 28 2.84 9.89 3.80
N GLY A 29 3.10 11.10 3.33
CA GLY A 29 2.98 11.45 1.92
C GLY A 29 3.89 10.61 1.02
N PHE A 30 5.14 10.40 1.44
CA PHE A 30 6.09 9.54 0.71
C PHE A 30 5.61 8.09 0.62
N VAL A 31 5.16 7.50 1.74
CA VAL A 31 4.66 6.11 1.78
C VAL A 31 3.45 5.95 0.86
N LEU A 32 2.50 6.90 0.88
CA LEU A 32 1.34 6.86 0.01
C LEU A 32 1.72 6.99 -1.48
N ALA A 33 2.65 7.88 -1.81
CA ALA A 33 3.12 8.05 -3.19
C ALA A 33 3.89 6.82 -3.68
N PHE A 34 4.72 6.23 -2.83
CA PHE A 34 5.42 4.99 -3.11
C PHE A 34 4.44 3.83 -3.33
N TRP A 35 3.41 3.72 -2.48
CA TRP A 35 2.38 2.69 -2.64
C TRP A 35 1.63 2.85 -3.96
N LEU A 36 1.13 4.06 -4.25
CA LEU A 36 0.42 4.34 -5.51
C LEU A 36 1.29 4.09 -6.75
N GLY A 37 2.56 4.51 -6.71
CA GLY A 37 3.52 4.26 -7.77
C GLY A 37 3.83 2.77 -7.95
N GLY A 38 3.93 2.02 -6.84
CA GLY A 38 4.11 0.57 -6.86
C GLY A 38 2.95 -0.16 -7.51
N SER A 39 1.70 0.21 -7.18
CA SER A 39 0.51 -0.40 -7.79
C SER A 39 0.43 -0.08 -9.28
N ALA A 40 0.66 1.18 -9.66
CA ALA A 40 0.69 1.57 -11.07
C ALA A 40 1.81 0.85 -11.86
N LEU A 41 2.99 0.66 -11.26
CA LEU A 41 4.08 -0.08 -11.88
C LEU A 41 3.69 -1.55 -12.12
N LEU A 42 3.06 -2.19 -11.14
CA LEU A 42 2.61 -3.57 -11.28
C LEU A 42 1.60 -3.71 -12.43
N ASP A 43 0.59 -2.85 -12.47
CA ASP A 43 -0.55 -2.99 -13.39
C ASP A 43 -0.28 -2.50 -14.81
N PHE A 44 0.46 -1.40 -14.96
CA PHE A 44 0.68 -0.77 -16.25
C PHE A 44 2.02 -1.13 -16.89
N VAL A 45 2.96 -1.68 -16.13
CA VAL A 45 4.28 -2.04 -16.65
C VAL A 45 4.52 -3.53 -16.52
N VAL A 46 4.46 -4.09 -15.31
CA VAL A 46 4.84 -5.49 -15.09
C VAL A 46 3.86 -6.44 -15.76
N MET A 47 2.56 -6.30 -15.53
CA MET A 47 1.55 -7.20 -16.10
C MET A 47 1.49 -7.17 -17.64
N PRO A 48 1.49 -6.00 -18.31
CA PRO A 48 1.54 -5.94 -19.77
C PRO A 48 2.84 -6.51 -20.35
N THR A 49 3.96 -6.33 -19.64
CA THR A 49 5.25 -6.91 -20.05
C THR A 49 5.20 -8.43 -19.99
N LEU A 50 4.66 -9.01 -18.91
CA LEU A 50 4.48 -10.47 -18.80
C LEU A 50 3.55 -11.02 -19.88
N TYR A 51 2.51 -10.28 -20.25
CA TYR A 51 1.63 -10.65 -21.36
C TYR A 51 2.33 -10.66 -22.71
N THR A 52 3.00 -9.55 -23.05
CA THR A 52 3.69 -9.42 -24.35
C THR A 52 4.92 -10.32 -24.48
N ALA A 53 5.56 -10.69 -23.36
CA ALA A 53 6.64 -11.67 -23.33
C ALA A 53 6.16 -13.12 -23.55
N GLY A 54 4.85 -13.36 -23.72
CA GLY A 54 4.28 -14.69 -23.91
C GLY A 54 4.35 -15.56 -22.65
N MET A 55 4.68 -14.97 -21.49
CA MET A 55 4.76 -15.74 -20.25
C MET A 55 3.40 -16.29 -19.85
N MET A 56 2.29 -15.64 -20.20
CA MET A 56 0.93 -16.12 -19.90
C MET A 56 0.58 -17.47 -20.54
N ASP A 57 1.30 -17.87 -21.60
CA ASP A 57 1.09 -19.16 -22.28
C ASP A 57 1.96 -20.29 -21.69
N SER A 58 2.80 -19.97 -20.71
CA SER A 58 3.70 -20.94 -20.06
C SER A 58 3.11 -21.49 -18.76
N THR A 59 3.36 -22.76 -18.47
CA THR A 59 2.95 -23.39 -17.19
C THR A 59 3.62 -22.76 -15.97
N SER A 60 4.75 -22.08 -16.16
CA SER A 60 5.44 -21.30 -15.13
C SER A 60 4.75 -19.97 -14.81
N PHE A 61 3.76 -19.54 -15.58
CA PHE A 61 3.04 -18.29 -15.31
C PHE A 61 2.27 -18.33 -14.00
N ALA A 62 1.57 -19.43 -13.73
CA ALA A 62 0.74 -19.55 -12.55
C ALA A 62 1.60 -19.40 -11.27
N SER A 63 2.76 -20.06 -11.21
CA SER A 63 3.66 -19.99 -10.07
C SER A 63 4.43 -18.66 -9.97
N ALA A 64 4.90 -18.11 -11.10
CA ALA A 64 5.59 -16.82 -11.12
C ALA A 64 4.65 -15.65 -10.79
N GLY A 65 3.45 -15.64 -11.40
CA GLY A 65 2.40 -14.66 -11.15
C GLY A 65 1.90 -14.74 -9.71
N GLU A 66 1.63 -15.94 -9.19
CA GLU A 66 1.27 -16.13 -7.78
C GLU A 66 2.36 -15.55 -6.87
N SER A 67 3.63 -15.90 -7.09
CA SER A 67 4.74 -15.41 -6.27
C SER A 67 4.86 -13.88 -6.31
N LEU A 68 4.71 -13.27 -7.49
CA LEU A 68 4.75 -11.84 -7.70
C LEU A 68 3.62 -11.13 -6.95
N PHE A 69 2.37 -11.56 -7.16
CA PHE A 69 1.21 -10.97 -6.51
C PHE A 69 1.22 -11.19 -4.99
N LEU A 70 1.61 -12.37 -4.50
CA LEU A 70 1.74 -12.63 -3.07
C LEU A 70 2.78 -11.72 -2.41
N THR A 71 3.95 -11.57 -3.06
CA THR A 71 5.02 -10.70 -2.57
C THR A 71 4.55 -9.25 -2.55
N PHE A 72 3.98 -8.77 -3.66
CA PHE A 72 3.49 -7.41 -3.77
C PHE A 72 2.38 -7.12 -2.74
N ASN A 73 1.37 -7.98 -2.63
CA ASN A 73 0.26 -7.81 -1.69
C ASN A 73 0.74 -7.85 -0.23
N SER A 74 1.83 -8.56 0.06
CA SER A 74 2.46 -8.53 1.39
C SER A 74 3.10 -7.16 1.67
N LEU A 75 3.73 -6.54 0.67
CA LEU A 75 4.22 -5.16 0.77
C LEU A 75 3.08 -4.17 0.96
N GLU A 76 1.99 -4.30 0.21
CA GLU A 76 0.81 -3.45 0.36
C GLU A 76 0.23 -3.48 1.78
N MET A 77 0.18 -4.68 2.38
CA MET A 77 -0.30 -4.84 3.74
C MET A 77 0.59 -4.12 4.76
N ILE A 78 1.92 -4.17 4.57
CA ILE A 78 2.88 -3.44 5.41
C ILE A 78 2.70 -1.92 5.22
N LEU A 79 2.58 -1.45 3.98
CA LEU A 79 2.35 -0.03 3.67
C LEU A 79 1.03 0.46 4.28
N GLY A 80 -0.04 -0.32 4.17
CA GLY A 80 -1.33 -0.05 4.80
C GLY A 80 -1.24 0.05 6.32
N ALA A 81 -0.53 -0.87 6.97
CA ALA A 81 -0.31 -0.84 8.42
C ALA A 81 0.46 0.42 8.83
N ILE A 82 1.51 0.81 8.08
CA ILE A 82 2.28 2.04 8.32
C ILE A 82 1.38 3.27 8.19
N VAL A 83 0.55 3.36 7.14
CA VAL A 83 -0.38 4.48 6.92
C VAL A 83 -1.39 4.58 8.08
N VAL A 84 -1.99 3.46 8.50
CA VAL A 84 -2.91 3.42 9.65
C VAL A 84 -2.21 3.88 10.93
N ALA A 85 -1.01 3.37 11.21
CA ALA A 85 -0.23 3.74 12.39
C ALA A 85 0.14 5.22 12.40
N ALA A 86 0.59 5.75 11.25
CA ALA A 86 0.93 7.17 11.10
C ALA A 86 -0.29 8.06 11.33
N VAL A 87 -1.46 7.73 10.75
CA VAL A 87 -2.69 8.49 10.96
C VAL A 87 -3.16 8.41 12.42
N LEU A 88 -3.00 7.26 13.09
CA LEU A 88 -3.33 7.11 14.50
C LEU A 88 -2.39 7.92 15.40
N ALA A 89 -1.10 7.94 15.11
CA ALA A 89 -0.11 8.74 15.84
C ALA A 89 -0.42 10.23 15.78
N HIS A 90 -0.79 10.77 14.60
CA HIS A 90 -1.18 12.18 14.45
C HIS A 90 -2.47 12.52 15.21
N ARG A 91 -3.38 11.56 15.42
CA ARG A 91 -4.62 11.77 16.17
C ARG A 91 -4.41 11.89 17.68
N HIS A 92 -3.32 11.33 18.20
CA HIS A 92 -3.02 11.32 19.63
C HIS A 92 -2.25 12.57 20.11
N GLU A 93 -1.84 13.48 19.20
CA GLU A 93 -1.17 14.72 19.59
C GLU A 93 -2.18 15.76 20.14
N PRO A 94 -2.06 16.18 21.41
CA PRO A 94 -3.06 17.01 22.09
C PRO A 94 -3.06 18.49 21.67
N ASN A 95 -2.11 18.94 20.84
CA ASN A 95 -1.89 20.36 20.54
C ASN A 95 -2.39 20.80 19.15
N ILE A 96 -3.08 19.91 18.42
CA ILE A 96 -3.71 20.21 17.12
C ILE A 96 -5.22 19.97 17.25
N GLU A 97 -5.89 20.87 17.98
CA GLU A 97 -7.35 20.85 18.16
C GLU A 97 -8.16 20.98 16.85
N ALA A 98 -7.51 21.30 15.71
CA ALA A 98 -8.18 21.57 14.45
C ALA A 98 -8.57 20.34 13.59
N HIS A 99 -8.06 19.13 13.86
CA HIS A 99 -8.17 18.01 12.90
C HIS A 99 -8.93 16.78 13.41
N ARG A 100 -9.84 16.99 14.36
CA ARG A 100 -10.73 15.99 14.97
C ARG A 100 -11.83 15.48 14.01
N SER A 101 -11.55 15.36 12.72
CA SER A 101 -12.45 14.75 11.75
C SER A 101 -12.42 13.23 11.91
N LEU A 102 -13.53 12.68 12.42
CA LEU A 102 -13.83 11.26 12.40
C LEU A 102 -13.65 10.62 11.01
N GLY A 103 -13.62 11.40 9.91
CA GLY A 103 -13.38 10.94 8.54
C GLY A 103 -11.93 10.66 8.12
N GLY A 104 -10.97 10.66 9.06
CA GLY A 104 -9.54 10.43 8.76
C GLY A 104 -9.07 8.97 8.74
N LEU A 105 -9.62 8.09 9.58
CA LEU A 105 -9.12 6.71 9.73
C LEU A 105 -9.85 5.70 8.83
N GLY A 106 -11.04 6.04 8.33
CA GLY A 106 -11.81 5.15 7.46
C GLY A 106 -11.10 4.84 6.15
N LEU A 107 -10.45 5.83 5.53
CA LEU A 107 -9.70 5.65 4.28
C LEU A 107 -8.47 4.72 4.45
N PRO A 108 -7.56 4.95 5.42
CA PRO A 108 -6.48 4.01 5.73
C PRO A 108 -6.95 2.58 6.01
N LEU A 109 -8.00 2.43 6.83
CA LEU A 109 -8.53 1.11 7.17
C LEU A 109 -9.16 0.41 5.97
N LEU A 110 -9.87 1.14 5.11
CA LEU A 110 -10.40 0.63 3.85
C LEU A 110 -9.26 0.11 2.96
N MET A 111 -8.21 0.91 2.77
CA MET A 111 -7.05 0.52 1.96
C MET A 111 -6.35 -0.72 2.51
N LEU A 112 -6.13 -0.78 3.83
CA LEU A 112 -5.56 -1.96 4.49
C LEU A 112 -6.45 -3.19 4.31
N SER A 113 -7.77 -3.03 4.45
CA SER A 113 -8.73 -4.13 4.25
C SER A 113 -8.68 -4.67 2.82
N ILE A 114 -8.54 -3.78 1.82
CA ILE A 114 -8.37 -4.17 0.42
C ILE A 114 -7.07 -4.96 0.23
N ALA A 115 -5.94 -4.48 0.78
CA ALA A 115 -4.67 -5.21 0.71
C ALA A 115 -4.76 -6.62 1.33
N MET A 116 -5.48 -6.76 2.43
CA MET A 116 -5.75 -8.08 3.04
C MET A 116 -6.61 -8.96 2.13
N LEU A 117 -7.65 -8.42 1.50
CA LEU A 117 -8.48 -9.16 0.54
C LEU A 117 -7.66 -9.65 -0.66
N PHE A 118 -6.78 -8.82 -1.20
CA PHE A 118 -5.88 -9.23 -2.28
C PHE A 118 -4.95 -10.37 -1.84
N ARG A 119 -4.35 -10.24 -0.66
CA ARG A 119 -3.37 -11.21 -0.16
C ARG A 119 -3.97 -12.56 0.20
N TYR A 120 -5.13 -12.58 0.84
CA TYR A 120 -5.68 -13.79 1.46
C TYR A 120 -6.85 -14.41 0.71
N LEU A 121 -7.55 -13.64 -0.14
CA LEU A 121 -8.70 -14.14 -0.87
C LEU A 121 -8.43 -14.18 -2.38
N LEU A 122 -8.10 -13.03 -2.96
CA LEU A 122 -8.05 -12.89 -4.41
C LEU A 122 -6.88 -13.65 -5.03
N THR A 123 -5.66 -13.47 -4.51
CA THR A 123 -4.46 -14.12 -5.08
C THR A 123 -4.53 -15.64 -5.02
N PRO A 124 -4.86 -16.27 -3.86
CA PRO A 124 -4.95 -17.72 -3.79
C PRO A 124 -6.07 -18.30 -4.66
N GLN A 125 -7.23 -17.63 -4.75
CA GLN A 125 -8.34 -18.10 -5.59
C GLN A 125 -8.01 -17.99 -7.08
N MET A 126 -7.40 -16.89 -7.52
CA MET A 126 -6.95 -16.73 -8.91
C MET A 126 -5.86 -17.74 -9.28
N ALA A 127 -4.89 -17.97 -8.39
CA ALA A 127 -3.85 -18.97 -8.59
C ALA A 127 -4.44 -20.39 -8.71
N ALA A 128 -5.37 -20.76 -7.82
CA ALA A 128 -6.03 -22.06 -7.87
C ALA A 128 -6.81 -22.29 -9.18
N MET A 129 -7.49 -21.26 -9.69
CA MET A 129 -8.16 -21.32 -10.99
C MET A 129 -7.16 -21.38 -12.15
N GLY A 130 -6.00 -20.72 -12.04
CA GLY A 130 -4.92 -20.75 -13.02
C GLY A 130 -4.28 -22.14 -13.18
N VAL A 131 -4.15 -22.89 -12.10
CA VAL A 131 -3.61 -24.27 -12.13
C VAL A 131 -4.56 -25.24 -12.84
N GLN A 132 -5.87 -24.96 -12.87
CA GLN A 132 -6.88 -25.80 -13.51
C GLN A 132 -7.07 -25.51 -15.01
N LEU A 133 -6.42 -24.47 -15.56
CA LEU A 133 -6.37 -24.26 -16.99
C LEU A 133 -5.40 -25.27 -17.61
N ASP A 134 -5.92 -26.43 -17.96
CA ASP A 134 -5.26 -27.32 -18.90
C ASP A 134 -5.35 -26.65 -20.30
N TRP A 135 -4.30 -25.90 -20.66
CA TRP A 135 -4.20 -25.07 -21.87
C TRP A 135 -4.47 -25.85 -23.17
N MET A 136 -4.39 -27.18 -23.14
CA MET A 136 -4.69 -28.06 -24.26
C MET A 136 -6.18 -28.33 -24.49
N THR A 137 -7.07 -28.08 -23.52
CA THR A 137 -8.50 -28.45 -23.62
C THR A 137 -9.49 -27.29 -23.53
N LYS A 138 -9.09 -26.10 -23.07
CA LYS A 138 -9.99 -24.94 -22.97
C LYS A 138 -9.32 -23.64 -23.46
N PRO A 139 -9.61 -23.19 -24.69
CA PRO A 139 -9.09 -21.93 -25.21
C PRO A 139 -9.77 -20.68 -24.63
N VAL A 140 -10.74 -20.84 -23.71
CA VAL A 140 -11.55 -19.75 -23.16
C VAL A 140 -11.35 -19.66 -21.65
N MET A 141 -11.02 -18.45 -21.19
CA MET A 141 -10.92 -18.10 -19.77
C MET A 141 -12.20 -18.51 -19.02
N PRO A 142 -12.11 -19.26 -17.90
CA PRO A 142 -13.29 -19.58 -17.10
C PRO A 142 -13.99 -18.31 -16.60
N ASP A 143 -15.33 -18.27 -16.65
CA ASP A 143 -16.13 -17.12 -16.20
C ASP A 143 -15.79 -16.67 -14.76
N GLY A 144 -15.45 -17.63 -13.89
CA GLY A 144 -15.02 -17.36 -12.51
C GLY A 144 -13.70 -16.58 -12.42
N MET A 145 -12.76 -16.80 -13.34
CA MET A 145 -11.49 -16.06 -13.38
C MET A 145 -11.71 -14.64 -13.88
N MET A 146 -12.58 -14.44 -14.88
CA MET A 146 -12.99 -13.10 -15.33
C MET A 146 -13.64 -12.30 -14.19
N LEU A 147 -14.52 -12.93 -13.41
CA LEU A 147 -15.15 -12.28 -12.25
C LEU A 147 -14.12 -11.84 -11.21
N MET A 148 -13.09 -12.64 -10.93
CA MET A 148 -12.03 -12.27 -9.99
C MET A 148 -11.17 -11.12 -10.51
N HIS A 149 -10.86 -11.08 -11.81
CA HIS A 149 -10.16 -9.93 -12.41
C HIS A 149 -10.99 -8.64 -12.35
N MET A 150 -12.30 -8.73 -12.55
CA MET A 150 -13.19 -7.58 -12.36
C MET A 150 -13.22 -7.12 -10.91
N GLY A 151 -13.32 -8.06 -9.97
CA GLY A 151 -13.25 -7.78 -8.54
C GLY A 151 -11.94 -7.11 -8.14
N TYR A 152 -10.81 -7.60 -8.68
CA TYR A 152 -9.50 -6.98 -8.53
C TYR A 152 -9.52 -5.52 -8.96
N TRP A 153 -9.92 -5.25 -10.21
CA TRP A 153 -9.92 -3.90 -10.77
C TRP A 153 -10.81 -2.91 -10.01
N VAL A 154 -11.98 -3.36 -9.55
CA VAL A 154 -12.88 -2.52 -8.74
C VAL A 154 -12.23 -2.17 -7.41
N LEU A 155 -11.70 -3.16 -6.70
CA LEU A 155 -11.03 -2.95 -5.41
C LEU A 155 -9.78 -2.09 -5.57
N GLU A 156 -9.01 -2.30 -6.63
CA GLU A 156 -7.81 -1.54 -6.95
C GLU A 156 -8.15 -0.07 -7.19
N THR A 157 -9.18 0.19 -8.01
CA THR A 157 -9.66 1.55 -8.29
C THR A 157 -10.10 2.26 -7.01
N VAL A 158 -10.82 1.56 -6.12
CA VAL A 158 -11.24 2.11 -4.82
C VAL A 158 -10.03 2.44 -3.94
N LYS A 159 -9.04 1.54 -3.88
CA LYS A 159 -7.80 1.74 -3.13
C LYS A 159 -7.00 2.94 -3.66
N LEU A 160 -6.84 3.04 -4.97
CA LEU A 160 -6.13 4.15 -5.63
C LEU A 160 -6.85 5.48 -5.41
N ALA A 161 -8.18 5.52 -5.52
CA ALA A 161 -8.97 6.71 -5.22
C ALA A 161 -8.80 7.13 -3.74
N ALA A 162 -8.86 6.18 -2.81
CA ALA A 162 -8.62 6.44 -1.39
C ALA A 162 -7.20 6.98 -1.13
N CYS A 163 -6.18 6.41 -1.78
CA CYS A 163 -4.80 6.86 -1.71
C CYS A 163 -4.65 8.29 -2.23
N ALA A 164 -5.22 8.59 -3.40
CA ALA A 164 -5.19 9.93 -4.00
C ALA A 164 -5.88 10.98 -3.12
N VAL A 165 -7.01 10.63 -2.48
CA VAL A 165 -7.68 11.52 -1.52
C VAL A 165 -6.78 11.79 -0.31
N LEU A 166 -6.10 10.77 0.23
CA LEU A 166 -5.17 10.96 1.36
C LEU A 166 -3.93 11.76 0.96
N LEU A 167 -3.35 11.52 -0.21
CA LEU A 167 -2.23 12.31 -0.74
C LEU A 167 -2.61 13.78 -0.93
N ASN A 168 -3.76 14.04 -1.54
CA ASN A 168 -4.24 15.41 -1.73
C ASN A 168 -4.48 16.11 -0.38
N ARG A 169 -4.94 15.39 0.65
CA ARG A 169 -5.01 15.94 2.02
C ARG A 169 -3.63 16.25 2.58
N CYS A 170 -2.62 15.42 2.32
CA CYS A 170 -1.25 15.68 2.76
C CYS A 170 -0.64 16.91 2.09
N PHE A 171 -0.89 17.13 0.80
CA PHE A 171 -0.35 18.31 0.08
C PHE A 171 -1.12 19.61 0.34
N ARG A 172 -2.39 19.53 0.76
CA ARG A 172 -3.21 20.71 1.07
C ARG A 172 -3.01 21.26 2.47
N MET A 173 -2.28 20.58 3.35
CA MET A 173 -1.96 21.13 4.66
C MET A 173 -0.93 22.26 4.50
N PRO A 174 -1.27 23.52 4.83
CA PRO A 174 -0.28 24.58 4.88
C PRO A 174 0.73 24.26 5.97
N ILE A 175 2.01 24.26 5.59
CA ILE A 175 3.17 24.13 6.49
C ILE A 175 3.23 25.36 7.40
#